data_AF-A0A1F9XN37-F1
#
_entry.id   AF-A0A1F9XN37-F1
#
_cell.length_a   1.000
_cell.length_b   1.000
_cell.length_c   1.000
_cell.angle_alpha   90.00
_cell.angle_beta   90.00
_cell.angle_gamma   90.00
#
_symmetry.space_group_name_H-M   'P 1'
#
loop_
_entity.id
_entity.type
_entity.pdbx_description
1 polymer ?
#
loop_
_entity_poly.entity_id
_entity_poly.type
_entity_poly.pdbx_seq_one_letter_code
_entity_poly.pdbx_strand_id
1 'polypeptide(L)' 'MGLKKLLADHCEHCFACRWAREHPDRPLGRLIQWHGTWCPCWKAWEEHYGKTKPQEKQP' A
#
# COMPACT_ATOMS: atom_id res chain seq x y z
N MET A 1 -8.12 -9.43 17.82
CA MET A 1 -7.39 -8.65 16.80
C MET A 1 -8.32 -8.50 15.61
N GLY A 2 -8.58 -7.27 15.13
CA GLY A 2 -9.49 -7.07 13.99
C GLY A 2 -8.85 -7.52 12.68
N LEU A 3 -9.63 -8.16 11.78
CA LEU A 3 -9.18 -8.65 10.47
C LEU A 3 -8.36 -7.58 9.72
N LYS A 4 -8.84 -6.33 9.70
CA LYS A 4 -8.19 -5.20 9.03
C LYS A 4 -6.75 -4.95 9.48
N LYS A 5 -6.45 -5.17 10.77
CA LYS A 5 -5.10 -4.97 11.31
C LYS A 5 -4.14 -6.06 10.83
N LEU A 6 -4.60 -7.31 10.74
CA LEU A 6 -3.81 -8.42 10.17
C LEU A 6 -3.57 -8.21 8.67
N LEU A 7 -4.58 -7.73 7.94
CA LEU A 7 -4.45 -7.40 6.52
C LEU A 7 -3.47 -6.23 6.30
N ALA A 8 -3.54 -5.20 7.14
CA ALA A 8 -2.62 -4.08 7.09
C ALA A 8 -1.17 -4.54 7.40
N ASP A 9 -0.97 -5.35 8.43
CA ASP A 9 0.34 -5.93 8.81
C ASP A 9 0.92 -6.79 7.67
N HIS A 10 0.08 -7.61 7.03
CA HIS A 10 0.49 -8.39 5.87
C HIS A 10 0.92 -7.51 4.69
N CYS A 11 0.21 -6.39 4.44
CA CYS A 11 0.60 -5.44 3.41
C CYS A 11 1.91 -4.69 3.76
N GLU A 12 2.18 -4.46 5.04
CA GLU A 12 3.42 -3.87 5.53
C GLU A 12 4.63 -4.79 5.34
N HIS A 13 4.43 -6.09 5.57
CA HIS A 13 5.44 -7.12 5.35
C HIS A 13 5.56 -7.57 3.89
N CYS A 14 4.63 -7.16 3.02
CA CYS A 14 4.71 -7.44 1.59
C CYS A 14 5.79 -6.57 0.94
N PHE A 15 6.92 -7.19 0.59
CA PHE A 15 8.04 -6.51 -0.05
C PHE A 15 7.65 -5.76 -1.32
N ALA A 16 6.80 -6.33 -2.18
CA ALA A 16 6.38 -5.68 -3.42
C ALA A 16 5.58 -4.40 -3.16
N CYS A 17 4.60 -4.45 -2.25
CA CYS A 17 3.78 -3.29 -1.89
C CYS A 17 4.62 -2.21 -1.21
N ARG A 18 5.54 -2.61 -0.32
CA ARG A 18 6.48 -1.70 0.33
C ARG A 18 7.41 -1.03 -0.70
N TRP A 19 8.03 -1.83 -1.57
CA TRP A 19 8.94 -1.34 -2.61
C TRP A 19 8.23 -0.39 -3.58
N ALA A 20 6.99 -0.68 -3.97
CA ALA A 20 6.19 0.18 -4.82
C ALA A 20 5.84 1.53 -4.19
N ARG A 21 5.73 1.59 -2.86
CA ARG A 21 5.57 2.84 -2.11
C ARG A 21 6.87 3.63 -2.01
N GLU A 22 8.01 2.95 -1.93
CA GLU A 22 9.34 3.58 -1.91
C GLU A 22 9.80 4.03 -3.32
N HIS A 23 9.35 3.35 -4.37
CA HIS A 23 9.74 3.60 -5.76
C HIS A 23 8.54 3.63 -6.74
N PRO A 24 7.59 4.57 -6.57
CA PRO A 24 6.38 4.63 -7.38
C PRO A 24 6.65 4.94 -8.86
N ASP A 25 7.73 5.66 -9.14
CA ASP A 25 8.11 6.09 -10.49
C ASP A 25 8.63 4.92 -11.38
N ARG A 26 9.03 3.82 -10.75
CA ARG A 26 9.53 2.64 -11.47
C ARG A 26 8.35 1.88 -12.11
N PRO A 27 8.55 1.18 -13.24
CA PRO A 27 7.49 0.42 -13.91
C PRO A 27 6.85 -0.64 -12.99
N LEU A 28 7.66 -1.31 -12.17
CA LEU A 28 7.17 -2.24 -11.12
C LEU A 28 6.35 -1.51 -10.04
N GLY A 29 6.74 -0.30 -9.65
CA GLY A 29 6.03 0.50 -8.66
C GLY A 29 4.66 0.92 -9.16
N ARG A 30 4.60 1.38 -10.41
CA ARG A 30 3.36 1.76 -11.10
C ARG A 30 2.39 0.59 -11.28
N LEU A 31 2.90 -0.60 -11.64
CA LEU A 31 2.08 -1.81 -11.76
C LEU A 31 1.52 -2.27 -10.40
N ILE A 32 2.36 -2.25 -9.36
CA ILE A 32 1.95 -2.67 -8.01
C ILE A 32 1.00 -1.64 -7.39
N GLN A 33 1.16 -0.34 -7.65
CA GLN A 33 0.18 0.67 -7.26
C GLN A 33 -1.18 0.42 -7.92
N TRP A 34 -1.18 0.14 -9.23
CA TRP A 34 -2.41 -0.21 -9.93
C TRP A 34 -3.07 -1.45 -9.33
N HIS A 35 -2.29 -2.48 -8.99
CA HIS A 35 -2.77 -3.65 -8.26
C HIS A 35 -3.33 -3.28 -6.87
N GLY A 36 -2.67 -2.35 -6.16
CA GLY A 36 -3.06 -1.84 -4.84
C GLY A 36 -4.51 -1.36 -4.79
N THR A 37 -5.00 -0.74 -5.86
CA THR A 37 -6.40 -0.30 -6.03
C THR A 37 -7.43 -1.42 -5.82
N TRP A 38 -7.07 -2.66 -6.19
CA TRP A 38 -7.93 -3.84 -6.09
C TRP A 38 -7.58 -4.72 -4.88
N CYS A 39 -6.51 -4.39 -4.16
CA CYS A 39 -6.03 -5.16 -3.02
C CYS A 39 -6.72 -4.69 -1.72
N PRO A 40 -7.54 -5.53 -1.06
CA PRO A 40 -8.19 -5.15 0.20
C PRO A 40 -7.18 -4.89 1.33
N CYS A 41 -6.00 -5.55 1.28
CA CYS A 41 -4.93 -5.34 2.25
C CYS A 41 -4.29 -3.96 2.13
N TRP A 42 -4.15 -3.45 0.90
CA TRP A 42 -3.62 -2.10 0.65
C TRP A 42 -4.55 -1.04 1.22
N LYS A 43 -5.86 -1.18 0.99
CA LYS A 43 -6.88 -0.28 1.55
C LYS A 43 -6.89 -0.31 3.08
N ALA A 44 -6.82 -1.50 3.68
CA ALA A 44 -6.70 -1.64 5.12
C ALA A 44 -5.41 -1.01 5.65
N TRP A 45 -4.30 -1.13 4.91
CA TRP A 45 -3.04 -0.47 5.25
C TRP A 45 -3.16 1.06 5.16
N GLU A 46 -3.79 1.63 4.12
CA GLU A 46 -4.04 3.07 4.02
C GLU A 46 -4.93 3.59 5.15
N GLU A 47 -5.97 2.85 5.52
CA GLU A 47 -6.86 3.20 6.64
C GLU A 47 -6.10 3.24 7.98
N HIS A 48 -5.13 2.33 8.19
CA HIS A 48 -4.41 2.18 9.45
C HIS A 48 -3.10 2.98 9.53
N TYR A 49 -2.34 3.07 8.44
CA TYR A 49 -0.99 3.64 8.36
C TYR A 49 -0.90 4.82 7.38
N GLY A 50 -1.84 4.97 6.45
CA GLY A 50 -1.83 6.05 5.46
C GLY A 50 -2.15 7.44 6.01
N LYS A 51 -2.71 7.55 7.22
CA LYS A 51 -3.00 8.86 7.85
C LYS A 51 -1.77 9.68 8.26
N THR A 52 -0.57 9.09 8.28
CA THR A 52 0.67 9.77 8.72
C THR A 52 1.62 10.17 7.60
N LYS A 53 1.32 9.84 6.35
CA LYS A 53 2.07 10.35 5.20
C LYS A 53 1.09 11.02 4.26
N PRO A 54 1.21 12.35 4.00
CA PRO A 54 0.42 12.95 2.94
C PRO A 54 0.69 12.11 1.69
N GLN A 55 -0.37 11.48 1.19
CA GLN A 55 -0.35 10.92 -0.14
C GLN A 55 -0.14 12.09 -1.08
N GLU A 56 1.14 12.32 -1.42
CA GLU A 56 1.52 13.16 -2.52
C GLU A 56 0.85 12.56 -3.74
N LYS A 57 -0.23 13.24 -4.15
CA LYS A 57 -0.95 13.04 -5.39
C LYS A 57 0.03 12.63 -6.47
N GLN A 58 -0.27 11.56 -7.19
CA GLN A 58 0.23 11.43 -8.54
C GLN A 58 -0.95 11.15 -9.48
N PRO A 59 -0.90 11.73 -10.69
CA PRO A 59 -2.01 12.32 -11.45
C PRO A 59 -3.03 11.34 -12.04
#